data_AF-A0A8X6GCA3-F1
#
_entry.id   AF-A0A8X6GCA3-F1
#
_cell.length_a   1.000
_cell.length_b   1.000
_cell.length_c   1.000
_cell.angle_alpha   90.00
_cell.angle_beta   90.00
_cell.angle_gamma   90.00
#
_symmetry.space_group_name_H-M   'P 1'
#
loop_
_entity.id
_entity.type
_entity.pdbx_description
1 polymer ?
#
loop_
_entity_poly.entity_id
_entity_poly.type
_entity_poly.pdbx_seq_one_letter_code
_entity_poly.pdbx_strand_id
1 'polypeptide(L)'
;MALEEIAQRTWTISSTASTLHSASQKSEFLVSIVVCEKLLSLTLPLSIFLQNKSSDLVSAVKCTNEVLSSLRQMRETANDTFTEIFQVASKFSANLFDTELQAPRVTSRRKSRANPQTTSNKE
;
A
#
# COMPACT_ATOMS: atom_id res chain seq x y z
N MET A 1 12.02 -17.37 -13.21
CA MET A 1 13.16 -16.47 -13.41
C MET A 1 12.95 -15.29 -12.48
N ALA A 2 13.70 -15.21 -11.38
CA ALA A 2 13.47 -14.24 -10.31
C ALA A 2 14.05 -12.86 -10.68
N LEU A 3 13.51 -11.78 -10.11
CA LEU A 3 14.02 -10.42 -10.32
C LEU A 3 15.51 -10.29 -9.95
N GLU A 4 15.96 -11.08 -8.97
CA GLU A 4 17.34 -11.13 -8.49
C GLU A 4 18.31 -11.71 -9.54
N GLU A 5 17.87 -12.70 -10.31
CA GLU A 5 18.64 -13.30 -11.42
C GLU A 5 18.74 -12.33 -12.62
N ILE A 6 17.67 -11.57 -12.88
CA ILE A 6 17.62 -10.57 -13.95
C ILE A 6 18.51 -9.37 -13.61
N ALA A 7 18.60 -9.01 -12.32
CA ALA A 7 19.47 -7.94 -11.84
C ALA A 7 20.96 -8.18 -12.15
N GLN A 8 21.39 -9.41 -12.44
CA GLN A 8 22.80 -9.74 -12.65
C GLN A 8 23.22 -9.77 -14.13
N ARG A 9 22.28 -9.71 -15.09
CA ARG A 9 22.55 -10.08 -16.50
C ARG A 9 23.00 -8.95 -17.45
N THR A 10 22.56 -7.70 -17.29
CA THR A 10 22.97 -6.56 -18.15
C THR A 10 22.83 -5.22 -17.42
N TRP A 11 23.70 -4.23 -17.65
CA TRP A 11 23.80 -3.03 -16.80
C TRP A 11 22.51 -2.16 -16.70
N THR A 12 21.73 -2.03 -17.78
CA THR A 12 20.49 -1.23 -17.81
C THR A 12 19.24 -1.98 -17.34
N ILE A 13 19.11 -3.27 -17.67
CA ILE A 13 18.04 -4.13 -17.12
C ILE A 13 18.33 -4.44 -15.64
N SER A 14 19.61 -4.46 -15.26
CA SER A 14 20.09 -4.63 -13.90
C SER A 14 19.64 -3.50 -12.97
N SER A 15 19.81 -2.24 -13.38
CA SER A 15 19.47 -1.10 -12.52
C SER A 15 17.96 -0.99 -12.27
N THR A 16 17.14 -1.22 -13.30
CA THR A 16 15.67 -1.22 -13.18
C THR A 16 15.16 -2.41 -12.35
N ALA A 17 15.67 -3.62 -12.59
CA ALA A 17 15.33 -4.80 -11.80
C ALA A 17 15.76 -4.67 -10.33
N SER A 18 16.96 -4.15 -10.07
CA SER A 18 17.47 -3.89 -8.72
C SER A 18 16.65 -2.83 -7.98
N THR A 19 16.23 -1.77 -8.69
CA THR A 19 15.33 -0.74 -8.14
C THR A 19 13.98 -1.33 -7.77
N LEU A 20 13.39 -2.16 -8.65
CA LEU A 20 12.11 -2.81 -8.37
C LEU A 20 12.22 -3.81 -7.22
N HIS A 21 13.27 -4.62 -7.18
CA HIS A 21 13.54 -5.56 -6.10
C HIS A 21 13.64 -4.83 -4.77
N SER A 22 14.46 -3.78 -4.71
CA SER A 22 14.60 -2.93 -3.51
C SER A 22 13.27 -2.28 -3.13
N ALA A 23 12.48 -1.83 -4.11
CA ALA A 23 11.18 -1.22 -3.86
C ALA A 23 10.15 -2.22 -3.32
N SER A 24 10.15 -3.48 -3.79
CA SER A 24 9.21 -4.51 -3.34
C SER A 24 9.39 -4.92 -1.88
N GLN A 25 10.58 -4.69 -1.32
CA GLN A 25 10.91 -4.98 0.07
C GLN A 25 10.60 -3.80 1.00
N LYS A 26 10.31 -2.62 0.46
CA LYS A 26 10.01 -1.43 1.28
C LYS A 26 8.67 -1.58 1.97
N SER A 27 8.58 -1.02 3.18
CA SER A 27 7.36 -1.09 3.98
C SER A 27 6.15 -0.45 3.32
N GLU A 28 6.33 0.64 2.59
CA GLU A 28 5.26 1.29 1.82
C GLU A 28 4.66 0.35 0.77
N PHE A 29 5.48 -0.45 0.08
CA PHE A 29 5.02 -1.40 -0.91
C PHE A 29 4.27 -2.58 -0.25
N LEU A 30 4.86 -3.14 0.80
CA LEU A 30 4.27 -4.28 1.52
C LEU A 30 2.94 -3.93 2.20
N VAL A 31 2.86 -2.77 2.84
CA VAL A 31 1.60 -2.31 3.41
C VAL A 31 0.58 -2.06 2.28
N SER A 32 1.00 -1.43 1.18
CA SER A 32 0.10 -1.18 0.05
C SER A 32 -0.46 -2.46 -0.56
N ILE A 33 0.34 -3.52 -0.69
CA ILE A 33 -0.15 -4.78 -1.29
C ILE A 33 -1.16 -5.49 -0.40
N VAL A 34 -0.95 -5.47 0.93
CA VAL A 34 -1.91 -6.01 1.90
C VAL A 34 -3.21 -5.18 1.92
N VAL A 35 -3.12 -3.85 1.80
CA VAL A 35 -4.30 -2.98 1.65
C VAL A 35 -5.08 -3.35 0.38
N CYS A 36 -4.39 -3.47 -0.74
CA CYS A 36 -5.00 -3.87 -2.01
C CYS A 36 -5.68 -5.23 -1.91
N GLU A 37 -5.00 -6.23 -1.33
CA GLU A 37 -5.55 -7.57 -1.13
C GLU A 37 -6.85 -7.52 -0.29
N LYS A 38 -6.86 -6.79 0.83
CA LYS A 38 -8.05 -6.63 1.69
C LYS A 38 -9.21 -5.98 0.95
N LEU A 39 -8.96 -4.87 0.24
CA LEU A 39 -10.00 -4.13 -0.49
C LEU A 39 -10.53 -4.89 -1.71
N LEU A 40 -9.65 -5.54 -2.46
CA LEU A 40 -10.03 -6.34 -3.63
C LEU A 40 -10.81 -7.57 -3.20
N SER A 41 -10.41 -8.25 -2.13
CA SER A 41 -11.15 -9.40 -1.58
C SER A 41 -12.56 -9.00 -1.12
N LEU A 42 -12.69 -7.82 -0.49
CA LEU A 42 -13.98 -7.28 -0.08
C LEU A 42 -14.90 -6.94 -1.28
N THR A 43 -14.33 -6.41 -2.37
CA THR A 43 -15.08 -5.95 -3.55
C THR A 43 -15.25 -7.02 -4.63
N LEU A 44 -14.56 -8.15 -4.52
CA LEU A 44 -14.61 -9.27 -5.46
C LEU A 44 -16.04 -9.83 -5.64
N PRO A 45 -16.82 -10.13 -4.57
CA PRO A 45 -18.17 -10.66 -4.72
C PRO A 45 -19.08 -9.71 -5.51
N LEU A 46 -19.00 -8.41 -5.21
CA LEU A 46 -19.74 -7.38 -5.93
C LEU A 46 -19.31 -7.30 -7.39
N SER A 47 -18.00 -7.37 -7.66
CA SER A 47 -17.48 -7.36 -9.04
C SER A 47 -18.00 -8.53 -9.86
N ILE A 48 -17.98 -9.74 -9.30
CA ILE A 48 -18.54 -10.94 -9.94
C ILE A 48 -20.04 -10.78 -10.16
N PHE A 49 -20.75 -10.27 -9.16
CA PHE A 49 -22.20 -10.07 -9.23
C PHE A 49 -22.60 -9.08 -10.33
N LEU A 50 -21.89 -7.96 -10.46
CA LEU A 50 -22.14 -6.93 -11.46
C LEU A 50 -21.73 -7.34 -12.88
N GLN A 51 -20.77 -8.25 -13.02
CA GLN A 51 -20.35 -8.77 -14.32
C GLN A 51 -21.28 -9.87 -14.87
N ASN A 52 -22.23 -10.37 -14.06
CA ASN A 52 -23.17 -11.39 -14.49
C ASN A 52 -24.23 -10.79 -15.44
N LYS A 53 -24.53 -11.49 -16.56
CA LYS A 53 -25.46 -11.05 -17.60
C LYS A 53 -26.92 -10.98 -17.13
N SER A 54 -27.29 -11.72 -16.09
CA SER A 54 -28.66 -11.80 -15.56
C SER A 54 -28.77 -11.24 -14.14
N SER A 55 -28.01 -10.19 -13.85
CA SER A 55 -27.96 -9.61 -12.50
C SER A 55 -29.19 -8.75 -12.21
N ASP A 56 -29.90 -9.06 -11.11
CA ASP A 56 -31.04 -8.28 -10.63
C ASP A 56 -30.57 -6.96 -9.98
N LEU A 57 -31.19 -5.84 -10.36
CA LEU A 57 -30.82 -4.51 -9.88
C LEU A 57 -31.02 -4.36 -8.37
N VAL A 58 -32.12 -4.89 -7.81
CA VAL A 58 -32.41 -4.78 -6.37
C VAL A 58 -31.32 -5.50 -5.58
N SER A 59 -30.95 -6.70 -6.02
CA SER A 59 -29.86 -7.49 -5.46
C SER A 59 -28.50 -6.80 -5.62
N ALA A 60 -28.25 -6.12 -6.75
CA ALA A 60 -27.02 -5.34 -6.98
C ALA A 60 -26.87 -4.20 -5.97
N VAL A 61 -27.95 -3.45 -5.76
CA VAL A 61 -27.98 -2.33 -4.81
C VAL A 61 -27.77 -2.84 -3.38
N LYS A 62 -28.39 -3.97 -3.02
CA LYS A 62 -28.19 -4.60 -1.71
C LYS A 62 -26.72 -4.96 -1.48
N CYS A 63 -26.12 -5.71 -2.41
CA CYS A 63 -24.71 -6.10 -2.32
C CYS A 63 -23.77 -4.88 -2.25
N THR A 64 -24.06 -3.83 -3.01
CA THR A 64 -23.31 -2.57 -2.98
C THR A 64 -23.38 -1.90 -1.60
N ASN A 65 -24.56 -1.86 -0.98
CA ASN A 65 -24.74 -1.28 0.35
C ASN A 65 -24.04 -2.09 1.44
N GLU A 66 -23.98 -3.42 1.31
CA GLU A 66 -23.21 -4.29 2.21
C GLU A 66 -21.71 -3.96 2.12
N VAL A 67 -21.15 -3.91 0.91
CA VAL A 67 -19.74 -3.52 0.70
C VAL A 67 -19.46 -2.12 1.25
N LEU A 68 -20.35 -1.15 1.00
CA LEU A 68 -20.22 0.21 1.51
C LEU A 68 -20.23 0.25 3.04
N SER A 69 -21.07 -0.55 3.68
CA SER A 69 -21.15 -0.65 5.14
C SER A 69 -19.85 -1.20 5.71
N SER A 70 -19.29 -2.25 5.11
CA SER A 70 -17.99 -2.81 5.50
C SER A 70 -16.85 -1.79 5.35
N LEU A 71 -16.83 -1.02 4.25
CA LEU A 71 -15.84 0.04 4.04
C LEU A 71 -15.97 1.18 5.05
N ARG A 72 -17.20 1.53 5.46
CA ARG A 72 -17.46 2.52 6.51
C ARG A 72 -16.98 2.03 7.86
N GLN A 73 -17.29 0.78 8.21
CA GLN A 73 -16.80 0.16 9.44
C GLN A 73 -15.26 0.17 9.49
N MET A 74 -14.59 -0.24 8.41
CA MET A 74 -13.12 -0.18 8.32
C MET A 74 -12.57 1.24 8.53
N ARG A 75 -13.30 2.27 8.10
CA ARG A 75 -12.92 3.67 8.33
C ARG A 75 -13.14 4.10 9.78
N GLU A 76 -14.21 3.65 10.42
CA GLU A 76 -14.49 3.94 11.83
C GLU A 76 -13.47 3.25 12.75
N THR A 77 -13.09 2.01 12.42
CA THR A 77 -12.06 1.23 13.13
C THR A 77 -10.71 1.30 12.43
N ALA A 78 -10.34 2.47 11.89
CA ALA A 78 -9.16 2.60 11.03
C ALA A 78 -7.85 2.25 11.72
N ASN A 79 -7.70 2.57 13.01
CA ASN A 79 -6.49 2.23 13.77
C ASN A 79 -6.33 0.71 13.90
N ASP A 80 -7.38 0.02 14.34
CA ASP A 80 -7.35 -1.45 14.51
C ASP A 80 -7.15 -2.14 13.16
N THR A 81 -7.86 -1.68 12.14
CA THR A 81 -7.73 -2.17 10.76
C THR A 81 -6.30 -1.99 10.24
N PHE A 82 -5.69 -0.83 10.50
CA PHE A 82 -4.31 -0.59 10.13
C PHE A 82 -3.33 -1.45 10.93
N THR A 83 -3.57 -1.66 12.23
CA THR A 83 -2.76 -2.56 13.06
C THR A 83 -2.76 -3.98 12.51
N GLU A 84 -3.92 -4.52 12.11
CA GLU A 84 -4.01 -5.83 11.45
C GLU A 84 -3.22 -5.86 10.14
N ILE A 85 -3.42 -4.86 9.28
CA ILE A 85 -2.72 -4.74 7.99
C ILE A 85 -1.20 -4.71 8.21
N PHE A 86 -0.74 -3.92 9.17
CA PHE A 86 0.68 -3.79 9.47
C PHE A 86 1.26 -5.11 10.01
N GLN A 87 0.54 -5.82 10.88
CA GLN A 87 0.97 -7.13 11.37
C GLN A 87 1.09 -8.16 10.25
N VAL A 88 0.16 -8.17 9.29
CA VAL A 88 0.24 -9.05 8.11
C VAL A 88 1.45 -8.68 7.24
N ALA A 89 1.66 -7.39 6.97
CA ALA A 89 2.82 -6.92 6.23
C ALA A 89 4.16 -7.27 6.94
N SER A 90 4.21 -7.16 8.27
CA SER A 90 5.38 -7.55 9.07
C SER A 90 5.67 -9.03 8.95
N LYS A 91 4.64 -9.89 8.96
CA LYS A 91 4.79 -11.33 8.73
C LYS A 91 5.32 -11.63 7.33
N PHE A 92 4.82 -10.95 6.29
CA PHE A 92 5.35 -11.08 4.93
C PHE A 92 6.82 -10.69 4.86
N SER A 93 7.20 -9.58 5.48
CA SER A 93 8.59 -9.11 5.51
C SER A 93 9.53 -10.13 6.16
N ALA A 94 9.15 -10.66 7.33
CA ALA A 94 9.94 -11.65 8.04
C ALA A 94 10.06 -12.97 7.26
N ASN A 95 8.95 -13.46 6.70
CA ASN A 95 8.92 -14.76 6.03
C ASN A 95 9.59 -14.76 4.65
N LEU A 96 9.49 -13.66 3.91
CA LEU A 96 9.91 -13.60 2.51
C LEU A 96 11.31 -12.98 2.33
N PHE A 97 11.71 -12.09 3.24
CA PHE A 97 12.95 -11.31 3.11
C PHE A 97 13.84 -11.36 4.36
N ASP A 98 13.49 -12.16 5.38
CA ASP A 98 14.22 -12.28 6.66
C ASP A 98 14.56 -10.90 7.28
N THR A 99 13.65 -9.94 7.10
CA THR A 99 13.84 -8.54 7.50
C THR A 99 12.66 -8.06 8.33
N GLU A 100 12.92 -7.27 9.37
CA GLU A 100 11.88 -6.66 10.18
C GLU A 100 11.29 -5.42 9.51
N LEU A 101 9.95 -5.38 9.42
CA LEU A 101 9.23 -4.24 8.87
C LEU A 101 9.24 -3.07 9.87
N GLN A 102 10.08 -2.07 9.60
CA GLN A 102 10.14 -0.87 10.43
C GLN A 102 9.15 0.19 9.95
N ALA A 103 8.38 0.76 10.88
CA ALA A 103 7.55 1.92 10.58
C ALA A 103 8.43 3.13 10.24
N PRO A 104 8.09 3.93 9.21
CA PRO A 104 8.83 5.14 8.90
C PRO A 104 8.93 6.06 10.13
N ARG A 105 10.11 6.65 10.35
CA ARG A 105 10.32 7.57 11.46
C ARG A 105 9.44 8.81 11.28
N VAL A 106 8.36 8.90 12.05
CA VAL A 106 7.51 10.09 12.09
C VAL A 106 8.25 11.18 12.85
N THR A 107 8.98 12.04 12.14
CA THR A 107 9.60 13.21 12.78
C THR A 107 8.49 14.21 13.13
N SER A 108 8.40 14.61 14.40
CA SER A 108 7.55 15.75 14.78
C SER A 108 7.88 16.94 13.88
N ARG A 109 6.84 17.59 13.31
CA ARG A 109 6.97 18.75 12.42
C ARG A 109 7.95 19.75 13.04
N ARG A 110 9.11 19.99 12.41
CA ARG A 110 10.08 20.98 12.93
C ARG A 110 9.45 22.36 12.84
N LYS A 111 8.91 22.88 13.95
CA LYS A 111 8.32 24.23 14.06
C LYS A 111 9.36 25.36 14.16
N SER A 112 10.66 25.03 14.20
CA SER A 112 11.75 25.98 14.46
C SER A 112 12.86 25.90 13.41
N ARG A 113 12.55 26.19 12.15
CA ARG A 113 13.58 26.65 11.19
C ARG A 113 13.28 28.10 10.88
N ALA A 114 14.15 29.01 11.31
CA ALA A 114 14.10 30.40 10.90
C ALA A 114 14.32 30.48 9.38
N ASN A 115 13.52 31.30 8.68
CA ASN A 115 13.73 31.59 7.28
C ASN A 115 15.01 32.44 7.13
N PRO A 116 16.03 32.04 6.35
CA PRO A 116 17.19 32.88 6.13
C PRO A 116 16.74 34.18 5.44
N GLN A 117 17.10 35.32 6.02
CA GLN A 117 16.83 36.62 5.43
C GLN A 117 17.70 36.75 4.17
N THR A 118 17.07 36.86 3.01
CA THR A 118 17.76 37.13 1.76
C THR A 118 18.30 38.56 1.84
N THR A 119 19.62 38.73 1.96
CA THR A 119 20.23 40.05 1.75
C THR A 119 20.07 40.37 0.26
N SER A 120 19.15 41.26 -0.07
CA SER A 120 19.13 41.93 -1.37
C SER A 120 20.40 42.77 -1.44
N ASN A 121 21.45 42.21 -2.03
CA ASN A 121 22.59 43.01 -2.45
C ASN A 121 22.11 43.82 -3.66
N LYS A 122 21.85 45.11 -3.43
CA LYS A 122 21.86 46.11 -4.48
C LYS A 122 23.26 46.70 -4.51
N GLU A 123 24.08 46.28 -5.46
CA GLU A 123 25.11 47.10 -6.12
C GLU A 123 25.18 46.66 -7.59
#